data_AF-A0A2P7MZI8-F1
#
_entry.id   AF-A0A2P7MZI8-F1
#
_cell.length_a   1.000
_cell.length_b   1.000
_cell.length_c   1.000
_cell.angle_alpha   90.00
_cell.angle_beta   90.00
_cell.angle_gamma   90.00
#
_symmetry.space_group_name_H-M   'P 1'
#
loop_
_entity.id
_entity.type
_entity.pdbx_description
1 polymer ?
#
loop_
_entity_poly.entity_id
_entity_poly.type
_entity_poly.pdbx_seq_one_letter_code
_entity_poly.pdbx_strand_id
1 'polypeptide(L)'
;MNLVEAMVASAMFVTSSSCSLQLWSSSASWARQAEAQQQQAAKLEAALLASQAQLTALAGTAIAADCTAASSWLAAHLQSMPSGEGLVRQVSAEPGALVRVAVSDANGLERQRWLSPAAYGLCGAQPPEQGDATT
;
A
#
# COMPACT_ATOMS: atom_id res chain seq x y z
N MET A 1 -45.77 48.35 -8.39
CA MET A 1 -44.82 47.21 -8.41
C MET A 1 -44.67 46.80 -9.86
N ASN A 2 -43.52 47.09 -10.45
CA ASN A 2 -43.37 47.18 -11.91
C ASN A 2 -42.90 45.83 -12.49
N LEU A 3 -43.38 45.43 -13.67
CA LEU A 3 -43.02 44.17 -14.35
C LEU A 3 -41.49 43.99 -14.49
N VAL A 4 -40.78 45.12 -14.66
CA VAL A 4 -39.32 45.18 -14.76
C VAL A 4 -38.64 44.71 -13.46
N GLU A 5 -39.23 45.02 -12.30
CA GLU A 5 -38.70 44.69 -10.98
C GLU A 5 -38.75 43.18 -10.71
N ALA A 6 -39.85 42.53 -11.13
CA ALA A 6 -40.01 41.08 -11.08
C ALA A 6 -39.05 40.35 -12.04
N MET A 7 -38.79 40.90 -13.23
CA MET A 7 -37.82 40.35 -14.18
C MET A 7 -36.38 40.41 -13.66
N VAL A 8 -35.98 41.54 -13.06
CA VAL A 8 -34.63 41.68 -12.49
C VAL A 8 -34.44 40.76 -11.28
N ALA A 9 -35.43 40.67 -10.39
CA ALA A 9 -35.38 39.78 -9.23
C ALA A 9 -35.26 38.30 -9.63
N SER A 10 -36.04 37.87 -10.62
CA SER A 10 -35.98 36.50 -11.14
C SER A 10 -34.66 36.20 -11.86
N ALA A 11 -34.12 37.14 -12.65
CA ALA A 11 -32.81 36.98 -13.28
C ALA A 11 -31.67 36.85 -12.25
N MET A 12 -31.67 37.68 -11.19
CA MET A 12 -30.70 37.57 -10.10
C MET A 12 -30.84 36.23 -9.36
N PHE A 13 -32.06 35.77 -9.14
CA PHE A 13 -32.33 34.49 -8.48
C PHE A 13 -31.83 33.28 -9.29
N VAL A 14 -32.05 33.28 -10.60
CA VAL A 14 -31.57 32.21 -11.51
C VAL A 14 -30.04 32.19 -11.56
N THR A 15 -29.40 33.37 -11.61
CA THR A 15 -27.94 33.47 -11.66
C THR A 15 -27.31 33.00 -10.34
N SER A 16 -27.86 33.43 -9.21
CA SER A 16 -27.42 32.97 -7.88
C SER A 16 -27.58 31.46 -7.72
N SER A 17 -28.74 30.91 -8.11
CA SER A 17 -29.01 29.46 -8.05
C SER A 17 -28.06 28.65 -8.94
N SER A 18 -27.72 29.17 -10.13
CA SER A 18 -26.81 28.51 -11.06
C SER A 18 -25.39 28.43 -10.52
N CYS A 19 -24.88 29.52 -9.93
CA CYS A 19 -23.55 29.54 -9.30
C CYS A 19 -23.49 28.55 -8.12
N SER A 20 -24.54 28.47 -7.29
CA SER A 20 -24.59 27.50 -6.21
C SER A 20 -24.52 26.06 -6.72
N LEU A 21 -25.32 25.71 -7.73
CA LEU A 21 -25.31 24.35 -8.30
C LEU A 21 -23.96 23.98 -8.92
N GLN A 22 -23.28 24.93 -9.57
CA GLN A 22 -21.93 24.71 -10.10
C GLN A 22 -20.92 24.42 -8.99
N LEU A 23 -20.99 25.14 -7.86
CA LEU A 23 -20.13 24.88 -6.70
C LEU A 23 -20.41 23.51 -6.06
N TRP A 24 -21.67 23.12 -5.92
CA TRP A 24 -22.03 21.79 -5.40
C TRP A 24 -21.62 20.66 -6.35
N SER A 25 -21.79 20.84 -7.65
CA SER A 25 -21.40 19.83 -8.65
C SER A 25 -19.89 19.61 -8.70
N SER A 26 -19.11 20.70 -8.61
CA SER A 26 -17.66 20.64 -8.55
C SER A 26 -17.21 19.98 -7.25
N SER A 27 -17.65 20.44 -6.09
CA SER A 27 -17.29 19.79 -4.81
C SER A 27 -17.63 18.30 -4.78
N ALA A 28 -18.77 17.88 -5.34
CA ALA A 28 -19.13 16.48 -5.46
C ALA A 28 -18.19 15.68 -6.37
N SER A 29 -17.74 16.25 -7.50
CA SER A 29 -16.78 15.56 -8.38
C SER A 29 -15.40 15.43 -7.72
N TRP A 30 -14.96 16.47 -7.01
CA TRP A 30 -13.71 16.44 -6.26
C TRP A 30 -13.75 15.41 -5.12
N ALA A 31 -14.86 15.31 -4.40
CA ALA A 31 -15.03 14.29 -3.36
C ALA A 31 -14.90 12.87 -3.92
N ARG A 32 -15.58 12.56 -5.03
CA ARG A 32 -15.47 11.23 -5.68
C ARG A 32 -14.06 10.92 -6.17
N GLN A 33 -13.37 11.91 -6.72
CA GLN A 33 -12.00 11.73 -7.19
C GLN A 33 -11.05 11.49 -6.01
N ALA A 34 -11.23 12.20 -4.90
CA ALA A 34 -10.47 11.98 -3.68
C ALA A 34 -10.73 10.58 -3.09
N GLU A 35 -11.98 10.11 -3.05
CA GLU A 35 -12.32 8.76 -2.61
C GLU A 35 -11.66 7.69 -3.49
N ALA A 36 -11.69 7.85 -4.82
CA ALA A 36 -11.05 6.92 -5.74
C ALA A 36 -9.52 6.85 -5.52
N GLN A 37 -8.86 7.99 -5.32
CA GLN A 37 -7.43 8.03 -5.00
C GLN A 37 -7.11 7.39 -3.64
N GLN A 38 -7.93 7.64 -2.63
CA GLN A 38 -7.77 7.03 -1.31
C GLN A 38 -7.92 5.50 -1.38
N GLN A 39 -8.90 4.99 -2.14
CA GLN A 39 -9.09 3.56 -2.34
C GLN A 39 -7.89 2.93 -3.05
N GLN A 40 -7.30 3.59 -4.05
CA GLN A 40 -6.10 3.12 -4.73
C GLN A 40 -4.90 3.05 -3.77
N ALA A 41 -4.67 4.12 -3.00
CA ALA A 41 -3.61 4.14 -2.00
C ALA A 41 -3.79 3.05 -0.93
N ALA A 42 -5.02 2.84 -0.46
CA ALA A 42 -5.35 1.81 0.51
C ALA A 42 -5.08 0.39 -0.02
N LYS A 43 -5.34 0.13 -1.31
CA LYS A 43 -5.03 -1.17 -1.94
C LYS A 43 -3.52 -1.46 -1.95
N LEU A 44 -2.70 -0.47 -2.32
CA LEU A 44 -1.24 -0.60 -2.31
C LEU A 44 -0.72 -0.85 -0.89
N GLU A 45 -1.24 -0.12 0.08
CA GLU A 45 -0.86 -0.28 1.48
C GLU A 45 -1.29 -1.63 2.06
N ALA A 46 -2.50 -2.10 1.74
CA ALA A 46 -2.96 -3.43 2.11
C ALA A 46 -2.06 -4.54 1.55
N ALA A 47 -1.60 -4.41 0.30
CA ALA A 47 -0.68 -5.37 -0.32
C ALA A 47 0.69 -5.42 0.37
N LEU A 48 1.19 -4.28 0.84
CA LEU A 48 2.43 -4.19 1.65
C LEU A 48 2.23 -4.71 3.07
N LEU A 49 1.07 -4.47 3.69
CA LEU A 49 0.77 -5.00 5.02
C LEU A 49 0.60 -6.52 4.97
N ALA A 50 0.04 -7.08 3.89
CA ALA A 50 -0.07 -8.52 3.70
C ALA A 50 1.31 -9.20 3.65
N SER A 51 2.29 -8.61 2.95
CA SER A 51 3.66 -9.16 2.94
C SER A 51 4.33 -9.06 4.31
N GLN A 52 4.08 -7.99 5.06
CA GLN A 52 4.57 -7.87 6.43
C GLN A 52 3.92 -8.89 7.37
N ALA A 53 2.60 -9.12 7.26
CA ALA A 53 1.89 -10.09 8.10
C ALA A 53 2.45 -11.51 7.91
N GLN A 54 2.77 -11.88 6.67
CA GLN A 54 3.40 -13.16 6.37
C GLN A 54 4.81 -13.26 6.97
N LEU A 55 5.57 -12.17 6.94
CA LEU A 55 6.87 -12.12 7.61
C LEU A 55 6.78 -12.26 9.12
N THR A 56 5.79 -11.62 9.75
CA THR A 56 5.58 -11.77 11.18
C THR A 56 5.20 -13.20 11.57
N ALA A 57 4.56 -13.96 10.66
CA ALA A 57 4.27 -15.37 10.90
C ALA A 57 5.53 -16.26 10.87
N LEU A 58 6.59 -15.83 10.18
CA LEU A 58 7.90 -16.48 10.12
C LEU A 58 8.88 -15.94 11.16
N ALA A 59 8.46 -14.98 11.99
CA ALA A 59 9.36 -14.31 12.91
C ALA A 59 9.95 -15.29 13.94
N GLY A 60 11.26 -15.17 14.18
CA GLY A 60 11.99 -15.98 15.15
C GLY A 60 12.45 -17.35 14.65
N THR A 61 12.08 -17.76 13.42
CA THR A 61 12.65 -18.96 12.79
C THR A 61 13.84 -18.57 11.92
N ALA A 62 15.06 -18.94 12.36
CA ALA A 62 16.26 -18.73 11.56
C ALA A 62 16.24 -19.64 10.33
N ILE A 63 16.27 -19.03 9.15
CA ILE A 63 16.21 -19.72 7.84
C ILE A 63 17.63 -19.93 7.29
N ALA A 64 18.55 -19.05 7.65
CA ALA A 64 19.96 -19.16 7.29
C ALA A 64 20.87 -18.61 8.40
N ALA A 65 22.08 -19.13 8.50
CA ALA A 65 23.10 -18.60 9.40
C ALA A 65 23.58 -17.19 8.97
N ASP A 66 23.60 -16.92 7.66
CA ASP A 66 23.99 -15.64 7.08
C ASP A 66 22.76 -14.80 6.69
N CYS A 67 22.75 -13.53 7.09
CA CYS A 67 21.69 -12.59 6.75
C CYS A 67 21.62 -12.27 5.25
N THR A 68 22.72 -12.39 4.52
CA THR A 68 22.70 -12.23 3.05
C THR A 68 21.92 -13.36 2.40
N ALA A 69 22.19 -14.60 2.80
CA ALA A 69 21.41 -15.77 2.36
C ALA A 69 19.93 -15.69 2.79
N ALA A 70 19.65 -15.21 4.02
CA ALA A 70 18.27 -14.98 4.46
C ALA A 70 17.58 -13.90 3.62
N SER A 71 18.28 -12.85 3.20
CA SER A 71 17.73 -11.78 2.36
C SER A 71 17.39 -12.25 0.95
N SER A 72 18.23 -13.09 0.34
CA SER A 72 17.96 -13.66 -0.99
C SER A 72 16.80 -14.65 -0.95
N TRP A 73 16.76 -15.52 0.06
CA TRP A 73 15.61 -16.40 0.30
C TRP A 73 14.34 -15.59 0.50
N LEU A 74 14.39 -14.55 1.33
CA LEU A 74 13.23 -13.72 1.63
C LEU A 74 12.74 -12.99 0.38
N ALA A 75 13.65 -12.44 -0.43
CA ALA A 75 13.27 -11.79 -1.68
C ALA A 75 12.54 -12.75 -2.62
N ALA A 76 13.06 -13.98 -2.80
CA ALA A 76 12.43 -15.02 -3.60
C ALA A 76 11.06 -15.44 -3.03
N HIS A 77 10.97 -15.63 -1.72
CA HIS A 77 9.73 -15.98 -1.03
C HIS A 77 8.66 -14.91 -1.27
N LEU A 78 8.99 -13.64 -1.03
CA LEU A 78 8.04 -12.54 -1.18
C LEU A 78 7.62 -12.28 -2.63
N GLN A 79 8.50 -12.57 -3.60
CA GLN A 79 8.24 -12.44 -5.03
C GLN A 79 7.29 -13.54 -5.54
N SER A 80 7.32 -14.72 -4.92
CA SER A 80 6.42 -15.84 -5.27
C SER A 80 4.98 -15.65 -4.77
N MET A 81 4.77 -14.70 -3.86
CA MET A 81 3.47 -14.45 -3.25
C MET A 81 2.57 -13.61 -4.16
N PRO A 82 1.24 -13.84 -4.11
CA PRO A 82 0.30 -13.05 -4.90
C PRO A 82 0.35 -11.57 -4.49
N SER A 83 0.44 -10.69 -5.48
CA SER A 83 0.52 -9.23 -5.30
C SER A 83 -0.83 -8.55 -5.10
N GLY A 84 -1.94 -9.26 -5.38
CA GLY A 84 -3.30 -8.71 -5.39
C GLY A 84 -3.74 -8.31 -6.80
N GLU A 85 -5.05 -8.21 -7.02
CA GLU A 85 -5.62 -7.91 -8.32
C GLU A 85 -5.23 -6.50 -8.82
N GLY A 86 -4.72 -6.42 -10.05
CA GLY A 86 -4.30 -5.15 -10.65
C GLY A 86 -3.03 -4.54 -10.06
N LEU A 87 -2.30 -5.30 -9.21
CA LEU A 87 -1.06 -4.87 -8.59
C LEU A 87 0.12 -5.71 -9.06
N VAL A 88 1.25 -5.05 -9.30
CA VAL A 88 2.52 -5.69 -9.63
C VAL A 88 3.45 -5.55 -8.44
N ARG A 89 4.01 -6.67 -7.97
CA ARG A 89 5.03 -6.66 -6.92
C ARG A 89 6.40 -6.92 -7.51
N GLN A 90 7.35 -6.07 -7.14
CA GLN A 90 8.77 -6.25 -7.43
C GLN A 90 9.53 -6.34 -6.11
N VAL A 91 10.32 -7.39 -5.95
CA VAL A 91 11.14 -7.62 -4.77
C VAL A 91 12.59 -7.76 -5.18
N SER A 92 13.47 -7.02 -4.52
CA SER A 92 14.92 -7.11 -4.72
C SER A 92 15.64 -7.29 -3.39
N ALA A 93 16.66 -8.16 -3.38
CA ALA A 93 17.66 -8.20 -2.32
C ALA A 93 18.72 -7.15 -2.62
N GLU A 94 19.03 -6.35 -1.61
CA GLU A 94 19.85 -5.15 -1.72
C GLU A 94 21.07 -5.26 -0.79
N PRO A 95 22.14 -4.50 -1.06
CA PRO A 95 23.35 -4.53 -0.23
C PRO A 95 23.04 -4.28 1.26
N GLY A 96 23.75 -4.98 2.14
CA GLY A 96 23.55 -4.88 3.59
C GLY A 96 22.44 -5.79 4.14
N ALA A 97 22.10 -6.88 3.43
CA ALA A 97 21.06 -7.83 3.81
C ALA A 97 19.69 -7.17 4.00
N LEU A 98 19.35 -6.25 3.10
CA LEU A 98 18.03 -5.62 3.05
C LEU A 98 17.22 -6.19 1.89
N VAL A 99 15.91 -6.19 2.05
CA VAL A 99 14.96 -6.57 1.01
C VAL A 99 14.04 -5.39 0.75
N ARG A 100 14.00 -4.94 -0.51
CA ARG A 100 13.07 -3.92 -0.97
C ARG A 100 11.86 -4.61 -1.58
N VAL A 101 10.67 -4.24 -1.10
CA VAL A 101 9.39 -4.65 -1.67
C VAL A 101 8.72 -3.42 -2.24
N ALA A 102 8.56 -3.37 -3.56
CA ALA A 102 7.79 -2.36 -4.26
C ALA A 102 6.49 -2.98 -4.77
N VAL A 103 5.38 -2.28 -4.59
CA VAL A 103 4.07 -2.63 -5.15
C VAL A 103 3.59 -1.44 -5.96
N SER A 104 3.23 -1.68 -7.20
CA SER A 104 2.71 -0.68 -8.12
C SER A 104 1.37 -1.07 -8.70
N ASP A 105 0.56 -0.07 -9.07
CA ASP A 105 -0.68 -0.25 -9.80
C ASP A 105 -0.52 0.10 -11.29
N ALA A 106 -1.57 -0.16 -12.08
CA ALA A 106 -1.60 0.17 -13.50
C ALA A 106 -1.57 1.68 -13.80
N ASN A 107 -1.83 2.54 -12.81
CA ASN A 107 -1.83 4.00 -12.94
C ASN A 107 -0.45 4.60 -12.64
N GLY A 108 0.55 3.77 -12.30
CA GLY A 108 1.91 4.20 -11.98
C GLY A 108 2.08 4.68 -10.53
N LEU A 109 1.09 4.48 -9.66
CA LEU A 109 1.28 4.69 -8.22
C LEU A 109 2.12 3.55 -7.67
N GLU A 110 3.20 3.89 -6.97
CA GLU A 110 4.10 2.93 -6.36
C GLU A 110 4.24 3.19 -4.86
N ARG A 111 4.27 2.10 -4.09
CA ARG A 111 4.65 2.12 -2.67
C ARG A 111 5.75 1.11 -2.46
N GLN A 112 6.77 1.52 -1.71
CA GLN A 112 7.92 0.67 -1.39
C GLN A 112 8.15 0.56 0.10
N ARG A 113 8.72 -0.57 0.52
CA ARG A 113 9.13 -0.81 1.90
C ARG A 113 10.44 -1.58 1.97
N TRP A 114 11.26 -1.20 2.94
CA TRP A 114 12.52 -1.86 3.27
C TRP A 114 12.32 -2.81 4.43
N LEU A 115 12.84 -4.01 4.30
CA LEU A 115 12.72 -5.09 5.26
C LEU A 115 14.11 -5.65 5.56
N SER A 116 14.39 -5.92 6.83
CA SER A 116 15.63 -6.57 7.26
C SER A 116 15.31 -7.97 7.79
N PRO A 117 15.85 -9.06 7.22
CA PRO A 117 15.64 -10.41 7.74
C PRO A 117 16.08 -10.54 9.21
N ALA A 118 17.13 -9.82 9.62
CA ALA A 118 17.61 -9.82 11.01
C ALA A 118 16.58 -9.26 11.99
N ALA A 119 15.82 -8.23 11.60
CA ALA A 119 14.78 -7.64 12.43
C ALA A 119 13.61 -8.61 12.73
N TYR A 120 13.45 -9.64 11.89
CA TYR A 120 12.46 -10.70 12.07
C TYR A 120 13.09 -12.00 12.63
N GLY A 121 14.37 -12.00 13.01
CA GLY A 121 15.05 -13.19 13.51
C GLY A 121 15.24 -14.30 12.46
N LEU A 122 15.20 -13.96 11.16
CA LEU A 122 15.32 -14.93 10.06
C LEU A 122 16.78 -15.33 9.77
N CYS A 123 17.74 -14.62 10.37
CA CYS A 123 19.15 -14.95 10.27
C CYS A 123 19.83 -15.01 11.64
N GLY A 124 20.83 -15.87 11.74
CA GLY A 124 21.58 -16.16 12.96
C GLY A 124 21.72 -17.66 13.18
N ALA A 125 22.48 -18.06 14.21
CA ALA A 125 22.56 -19.46 14.59
C ALA A 125 21.17 -19.96 15.00
N GLN A 126 20.67 -21.02 14.36
CA GLN A 126 19.50 -21.73 14.85
C GLN A 126 19.75 -22.11 16.32
N PRO A 127 18.81 -21.86 17.24
CA PRO A 127 18.93 -22.41 18.58
C PRO A 127 19.09 -23.93 18.44
N PRO A 128 20.06 -24.55 19.14
CA PRO A 128 20.30 -25.98 19.02
C PRO A 128 18.99 -26.72 19.30
N GLU A 129 18.58 -27.60 18.39
CA GLU A 129 17.49 -28.54 18.64
C GLU A 129 17.80 -29.29 19.93
N GLN A 130 17.00 -29.04 20.95
CA GLN A 130 17.19 -29.59 22.28
C GLN A 130 16.56 -30.99 22.30
N GLY A 131 17.33 -32.01 21.92
CA GLY A 131 16.98 -33.45 21.96
C GLY A 131 17.60 -34.18 20.76
N ASP A 132 18.49 -35.15 20.91
CA ASP A 132 18.24 -36.41 21.61
C ASP A 132 19.56 -36.94 22.23
N ALA A 133 19.66 -36.87 23.56
CA ALA A 133 20.73 -37.52 24.32
C ALA A 133 20.18 -38.82 24.92
N THR A 134 20.09 -39.86 24.09
CA THR A 134 19.99 -41.25 24.57
C THR A 134 20.97 -42.11 23.79
N THR A 135 22.13 -42.35 24.37
CA THR A 135 22.93 -43.55 24.14
C THR A 135 23.78 -43.85 25.36
#